data_AF-A0AAX1NBU3-F1
#
_entry.id   AF-A0AAX1NBU3-F1
#
_cell.length_a   1.000
_cell.length_b   1.000
_cell.length_c   1.000
_cell.angle_alpha   90.00
_cell.angle_beta   90.00
_cell.angle_gamma   90.00
#
_symmetry.space_group_name_H-M   'P 1'
#
loop_
_entity.id
_entity.type
_entity.pdbx_description
1 polymer ?
#
loop_
_entity_poly.entity_id
_entity_poly.type
_entity_poly.pdbx_seq_one_letter_code
_entity_poly.pdbx_strand_id
1 'polypeptide(L)' 'MMITRKKNELYEIKHENGKFFLYKNKQHIKTFHNELIAMGYVKNLH' A
#
# COMPACT_ATOMS: atom_id res chain seq x y z
N MET A 1 -21.28 -22.05 -4.22
CA MET A 1 -20.96 -21.01 -3.20
C MET A 1 -20.15 -19.92 -3.89
N MET A 2 -20.79 -18.88 -4.41
CA MET A 2 -20.09 -17.75 -5.04
C MET A 2 -19.58 -16.83 -3.93
N ILE A 3 -18.31 -16.98 -3.57
CA ILE A 3 -17.64 -16.00 -2.72
C ILE A 3 -17.30 -14.83 -3.65
N THR A 4 -18.15 -13.80 -3.68
CA THR A 4 -17.75 -12.50 -4.20
C THR A 4 -16.64 -11.98 -3.31
N ARG A 5 -15.39 -12.37 -3.63
CA ARG A 5 -14.19 -11.72 -3.13
C ARG A 5 -14.26 -10.30 -3.66
N LYS A 6 -14.89 -9.39 -2.92
CA LYS A 6 -14.44 -8.00 -2.92
C LYS A 6 -12.93 -8.10 -2.69
N LYS A 7 -12.14 -7.77 -3.70
CA LYS A 7 -10.70 -7.58 -3.54
C LYS A 7 -10.58 -6.51 -2.47
N ASN A 8 -10.42 -6.91 -1.21
CA ASN A 8 -9.90 -6.01 -0.20
C ASN A 8 -8.47 -5.73 -0.66
N GLU A 9 -8.32 -4.65 -1.41
CA GLU A 9 -7.01 -4.16 -1.83
C GLU A 9 -6.30 -3.69 -0.56
N LEU A 10 -5.56 -4.60 0.05
CA LEU A 10 -4.82 -4.32 1.28
C LEU A 10 -3.55 -3.58 0.88
N TYR A 11 -3.50 -2.29 1.25
CA TYR A 11 -2.32 -1.46 1.12
C TYR A 11 -1.54 -1.52 2.43
N GLU A 12 -0.28 -1.94 2.35
CA GLU A 12 0.64 -2.01 3.50
C GLU A 12 1.83 -1.09 3.24
N ILE A 13 2.17 -0.23 4.19
CA ILE A 13 3.37 0.60 4.14
C ILE A 13 4.39 0.00 5.13
N LYS A 14 5.58 -0.35 4.64
CA LYS A 14 6.70 -0.79 5.47
C LYS A 14 7.80 0.26 5.46
N HIS A 15 8.42 0.48 6.61
CA HIS A 15 9.58 1.36 6.74
C HIS A 15 10.85 0.51 6.84
N GLU A 16 11.76 0.66 5.88
CA GLU A 16 13.08 0.01 5.88
C GLU A 16 14.15 1.00 5.40
N ASN A 17 15.28 1.07 6.11
CA ASN A 17 16.43 1.94 5.75
C ASN A 17 16.08 3.41 5.44
N GLY A 18 15.17 4.01 6.22
CA GLY A 18 14.77 5.42 6.01
C GLY A 18 13.85 5.64 4.81
N LYS A 19 13.35 4.57 4.19
CA LYS A 19 12.44 4.61 3.03
C LYS A 19 11.14 3.87 3.35
N PHE A 20 10.06 4.35 2.75
CA PHE A 20 8.71 3.82 2.91
C PHE A 20 8.31 3.02 1.68
N PHE A 21 8.12 1.72 1.83
CA PHE A 21 7.75 0.80 0.77
C PHE A 21 6.26 0.51 0.86
N LEU A 22 5.54 0.86 -0.20
CA LEU A 22 4.13 0.53 -0.34
C LEU A 22 4.00 -0.83 -1.03
N TYR A 23 3.19 -1.68 -0.43
CA TYR A 23 2.80 -2.99 -0.93
C TYR A 23 1.29 -3.03 -1.16
N LYS A 24 0.86 -3.70 -2.22
CA LYS A 24 -0.54 -4.05 -2.48
C LYS A 24 -0.63 -5.55 -2.57
N ASN A 25 -1.42 -6.18 -1.71
CA ASN A 25 -1.55 -7.64 -1.65
C ASN A 25 -0.18 -8.35 -1.60
N LYS A 26 0.73 -7.86 -0.74
CA LYS A 26 2.13 -8.32 -0.61
C LYS A 26 3.05 -8.08 -1.82
N GLN A 27 2.57 -7.45 -2.89
CA GLN A 27 3.40 -7.04 -4.02
C GLN A 27 3.88 -5.60 -3.83
N HIS A 28 5.20 -5.38 -3.90
CA HIS A 28 5.75 -4.03 -3.87
C HIS A 28 5.28 -3.25 -5.09
N ILE A 29 4.72 -2.07 -4.87
CA ILE A 29 4.21 -1.19 -5.94
C ILE A 29 5.07 0.06 -6.09
N LYS A 30 5.49 0.65 -4.96
CA LYS A 30 6.18 1.94 -4.98
C LYS A 30 6.99 2.16 -3.71
N THR A 31 8.05 2.94 -3.82
CA THR A 31 8.85 3.39 -2.67
C THR A 31 8.77 4.91 -2.58
N PHE A 32 8.71 5.41 -1.35
CA PHE A 32 8.63 6.82 -0.99
C PHE A 32 9.77 7.15 -0.03
N HIS A 33 10.28 8.37 -0.10
CA HIS A 33 11.24 8.90 0.88
C HIS A 33 10.55 9.56 2.09
N ASN A 34 9.23 9.73 2.05
CA ASN A 34 8.49 10.42 3.10
C ASN A 34 7.17 9.69 3.37
N GLU A 35 6.87 9.45 4.65
CA GLU A 35 5.65 8.80 5.14
C GLU A 35 4.40 9.55 4.71
N LEU A 36 4.42 10.89 4.78
CA LEU A 36 3.27 11.74 4.44
C LEU A 36 2.85 11.57 2.98
N ILE A 37 3.82 11.41 2.08
CA ILE A 37 3.57 11.17 0.65
C ILE A 37 3.00 9.75 0.46
N ALA A 38 3.54 8.76 1.17
CA ALA A 38 3.03 7.39 1.11
C ALA A 38 1.58 7.30 1.61
N MET A 39 1.26 7.95 2.73
CA MET A 39 -0.10 8.02 3.26
C MET A 39 -1.06 8.77 2.34
N GLY A 40 -0.64 9.91 1.79
CA GLY A 40 -1.45 10.69 0.83
C GLY A 40 -1.75 9.93 -0.46
N TYR A 41 -0.81 9.08 -0.90
CA TYR A 41 -0.98 8.20 -2.05
C TYR A 41 -2.00 7.09 -1.76
N VAL A 42 -1.91 6.43 -0.61
CA VAL A 42 -2.89 5.42 -0.18
C VAL A 42 -4.28 6.04 -0.01
N LYS A 43 -4.37 7.26 0.52
CA LYS A 43 -5.65 7.98 0.68
C LYS A 43 -6.31 8.35 -0.65
N ASN A 44 -5.54 8.58 -1.73
CA ASN A 44 -6.06 8.83 -3.08
C ASN A 44 -6.37 7.54 -3.87
N LEU A 45 -5.95 6.38 -3.39
CA LEU A 45 -6.21 5.08 -4.02
C LEU A 45 -7.57 4.48 -3.61
N HIS A 46 -8.27 5.12 -2.66
CA HIS A 46 -9.55 4.71 -2.11
C HIS A 46 -10.68 5.58 -2.67
#